data_AF-A0ABD6ATB7-F1
#
_entry.id   AF-A0ABD6ATB7-F1
#
_cell.length_a   1.000
_cell.length_b   1.000
_cell.length_c   1.000
_cell.angle_alpha   90.00
_cell.angle_beta   90.00
_cell.angle_gamma   90.00
#
_symmetry.space_group_name_H-M   'P 1'
#
loop_
_entity.id
_entity.type
_entity.pdbx_description
1 polymer ?
#
loop_
_entity_poly.entity_id
_entity_poly.type
_entity_poly.pdbx_seq_one_letter_code
_entity_poly.pdbx_strand_id
1 'polypeptide(L)' 'MGKDDQLNGVPLTPHEREVLLTALDRGYFEVPRRISIVALAEEVGVSDREVTEHLRRAMAKVLNHGRWQLPPERDE' A
#
# COMPACT_ATOMS: atom_id res chain seq x y z
N MET A 1 9.55 14.66 -7.93
CA MET A 1 9.69 13.32 -7.33
C MET A 1 8.39 12.57 -7.55
N GLY A 2 8.37 11.51 -8.36
CA GLY A 2 7.19 10.66 -8.49
C GLY A 2 6.94 9.87 -7.19
N LYS A 3 5.71 9.41 -6.97
CA LYS A 3 5.35 8.54 -5.83
C LYS A 3 6.25 7.29 -5.74
N ASP A 4 6.82 6.86 -6.86
CA ASP A 4 7.76 5.75 -6.96
C ASP A 4 9.05 5.96 -6.16
N ASP A 5 9.51 7.21 -6.01
CA ASP A 5 10.76 7.54 -5.33
C ASP A 5 10.66 7.37 -3.81
N GLN A 6 9.46 7.46 -3.23
CA GLN A 6 9.21 7.23 -1.80
C GLN A 6 9.19 5.74 -1.40
N LEU A 7 9.07 4.84 -2.37
CA LEU A 7 9.17 3.39 -2.16
C LEU A 7 10.55 2.82 -2.49
N ASN A 8 11.51 3.67 -2.89
CA ASN A 8 12.88 3.25 -3.17
C ASN A 8 13.53 2.79 -1.85
N GLY A 9 13.82 1.49 -1.75
CA GLY A 9 14.38 0.85 -0.55
C GLY A 9 13.44 -0.14 0.16
N VAL A 10 12.16 -0.17 -0.18
CA VAL A 10 11.22 -1.16 0.37
C VAL A 10 11.21 -2.42 -0.52
N PRO A 11 11.44 -3.63 0.03
CA PRO A 11 11.50 -4.88 -0.74
C PRO A 11 10.11 -5.42 -1.11
N LEU A 12 9.36 -4.66 -1.93
CA LEU A 12 8.07 -5.07 -2.51
C LEU A 12 8.28 -5.95 -3.74
N THR A 13 7.47 -7.01 -3.87
CA THR A 13 7.38 -7.72 -5.15
C THR A 13 6.68 -6.84 -6.21
N PRO A 14 6.81 -7.14 -7.51
CA PRO A 14 6.12 -6.38 -8.56
C PRO A 14 4.61 -6.24 -8.32
N HIS A 15 3.92 -7.35 -7.98
CA HIS A 15 2.49 -7.33 -7.68
C HIS A 15 2.14 -6.59 -6.38
N GLU A 16 2.97 -6.67 -5.34
CA GLU A 16 2.75 -5.89 -4.12
C GLU A 16 2.87 -4.40 -4.37
N ARG A 17 3.84 -3.99 -5.20
CA ARG A 17 4.02 -2.59 -5.61
C ARG A 17 2.85 -2.11 -6.45
N GLU A 18 2.48 -2.89 -7.47
CA GLU A 18 1.34 -2.60 -8.36
C GLU A 18 0.06 -2.43 -7.55
N VAL A 19 -0.32 -3.42 -6.74
CA VAL A 19 -1.54 -3.36 -5.93
C VAL A 19 -1.53 -2.17 -4.97
N LEU A 20 -0.41 -1.92 -4.29
CA LEU A 20 -0.32 -0.83 -3.31
C LEU A 20 -0.41 0.56 -3.96
N LEU A 21 0.28 0.76 -5.08
CA LEU A 21 0.24 2.03 -5.82
C LEU A 21 -1.11 2.26 -6.47
N THR A 22 -1.70 1.24 -7.09
CA THR A 22 -3.06 1.34 -7.66
C THR A 22 -4.08 1.64 -6.57
N ALA A 23 -4.01 0.98 -5.41
CA ALA A 23 -4.88 1.28 -4.27
C ALA A 23 -4.73 2.74 -3.80
N LEU A 24 -3.49 3.23 -3.70
CA LEU A 24 -3.21 4.62 -3.33
C LEU A 24 -3.79 5.60 -4.36
N ASP A 25 -3.53 5.38 -5.64
CA ASP A 25 -3.95 6.28 -6.72
C ASP A 25 -5.46 6.29 -6.92
N ARG A 26 -6.12 5.14 -6.75
CA ARG A 26 -7.58 5.01 -6.85
C ARG A 26 -8.32 5.45 -5.59
N GLY A 27 -7.60 5.88 -4.54
CA GLY A 27 -8.21 6.44 -3.32
C GLY A 27 -8.79 5.37 -2.39
N TYR A 28 -8.19 4.18 -2.34
CA TYR A 28 -8.58 3.11 -1.41
C TYR A 28 -8.37 3.52 0.06
N PHE A 29 -7.32 4.31 0.33
CA PHE A 29 -6.96 4.78 1.66
C PHE A 29 -7.59 6.14 2.05
N GLU A 30 -8.42 6.72 1.19
CA GLU A 30 -9.09 7.99 1.46
C GLU A 30 -10.30 7.81 2.38
N VAL A 31 -10.72 8.89 3.04
CA VAL A 31 -11.94 8.93 3.85
C VAL A 31 -12.84 10.06 3.31
N PRO A 32 -13.97 9.75 2.65
CA PRO A 32 -14.45 8.40 2.30
C PRO A 32 -13.60 7.73 1.20
N ARG A 33 -13.55 6.40 1.20
CA ARG A 33 -12.84 5.63 0.17
C ARG A 33 -13.48 5.84 -1.20
N ARG A 34 -12.67 6.02 -2.24
CA ARG A 34 -13.16 6.18 -3.63
C ARG A 34 -13.28 4.86 -4.40
N ILE A 35 -12.59 3.81 -3.98
CA ILE A 35 -12.64 2.48 -4.58
C ILE A 35 -12.85 1.39 -3.52
N SER A 36 -13.56 0.32 -3.89
CA SER A 36 -13.72 -0.87 -3.06
C SER A 36 -12.59 -1.87 -3.32
N ILE A 37 -12.41 -2.84 -2.42
CA ILE A 37 -11.43 -3.92 -2.63
C ILE A 37 -11.78 -4.77 -3.87
N VAL A 38 -13.07 -4.96 -4.15
CA VAL A 38 -13.58 -5.74 -5.28
C VAL A 38 -13.28 -5.03 -6.60
N ALA A 39 -13.61 -3.74 -6.69
CA ALA A 39 -13.33 -2.94 -7.88
C ALA A 39 -11.82 -2.80 -8.14
N LEU A 40 -11.02 -2.75 -7.06
CA LEU A 40 -9.55 -2.77 -7.18
C LEU A 40 -9.04 -4.12 -7.70
N ALA A 41 -9.65 -5.24 -7.29
CA ALA A 41 -9.29 -6.58 -7.78
C ALA A 41 -9.61 -6.77 -9.26
N GLU A 42 -10.78 -6.30 -9.70
CA GLU A 42 -11.17 -6.25 -11.11
C GLU A 42 -10.18 -5.43 -11.94
N GLU A 43 -9.72 -4.29 -11.42
CA GLU A 43 -8.78 -3.42 -12.11
C GLU A 43 -7.38 -4.02 -12.26
N VAL A 44 -6.89 -4.70 -11.22
CA VAL A 44 -5.57 -5.35 -11.24
C VAL A 44 -5.62 -6.71 -11.96
N GLY A 45 -6.81 -7.30 -12.14
CA GLY A 45 -6.99 -8.58 -12.80
C GLY A 45 -6.65 -9.80 -11.92
N VAL A 46 -6.89 -9.69 -10.61
CA VAL A 46 -6.67 -10.77 -9.62
C VAL A 46 -7.90 -10.93 -8.72
N SER A 47 -7.92 -11.93 -7.84
CA SER A 47 -9.03 -12.09 -6.88
C SER A 47 -8.99 -11.08 -5.73
N ASP A 48 -10.15 -10.80 -5.12
CA ASP A 48 -10.27 -9.95 -3.90
C ASP A 48 -9.33 -10.41 -2.77
N ARG A 49 -9.15 -11.74 -2.66
CA ARG A 49 -8.26 -12.36 -1.70
C ARG A 49 -6.81 -12.00 -2.01
N GLU A 50 -6.37 -12.13 -3.26
CA GLU A 50 -5.01 -11.79 -3.68
C GLU A 50 -4.72 -10.31 -3.44
N VAL A 51 -5.62 -9.40 -3.80
CA VAL A 51 -5.47 -7.97 -3.50
C VAL A 51 -5.30 -7.74 -2.00
N THR A 52 -6.17 -8.34 -1.18
CA THR A 52 -6.12 -8.17 0.29
C THR A 52 -4.78 -8.67 0.86
N GLU A 53 -4.31 -9.82 0.39
CA GLU A 53 -3.04 -10.40 0.80
C GLU A 53 -1.85 -9.53 0.37
N HIS A 54 -1.83 -9.05 -0.88
CA HIS A 54 -0.79 -8.16 -1.39
C HIS A 54 -0.77 -6.83 -0.64
N LEU A 55 -1.93 -6.20 -0.39
CA LEU A 55 -2.03 -4.97 0.40
C LEU A 55 -1.45 -5.18 1.80
N ARG A 56 -1.85 -6.23 2.51
CA ARG A 56 -1.34 -6.51 3.86
C ARG A 56 0.17 -6.68 3.88
N ARG A 57 0.72 -7.49 2.96
CA ARG A 57 2.17 -7.73 2.85
C ARG A 57 2.92 -6.44 2.49
N ALA A 58 2.42 -5.68 1.51
CA ALA A 58 3.05 -4.46 1.05
C ALA A 58 3.06 -3.39 2.15
N MET A 59 1.93 -3.15 2.82
CA MET A 59 1.82 -2.21 3.93
C MET A 59 2.75 -2.61 5.09
N ALA A 60 2.80 -3.90 5.45
CA ALA A 60 3.70 -4.36 6.51
C ALA A 60 5.18 -4.08 6.17
N LYS A 61 5.59 -4.31 4.92
CA LYS A 61 6.96 -4.01 4.46
C LYS A 61 7.27 -2.51 4.48
N VAL A 62 6.34 -1.67 4.02
CA VAL A 62 6.48 -0.21 4.05
C VAL A 62 6.59 0.30 5.48
N LEU A 63 5.68 -0.12 6.36
CA LEU A 63 5.70 0.27 7.76
C LEU A 63 6.97 -0.21 8.45
N ASN A 64 7.39 -1.47 8.25
CA ASN A 64 8.61 -1.98 8.86
C ASN A 64 9.88 -1.28 8.36
N HIS A 65 9.88 -0.79 7.13
CA HIS A 65 10.97 0.04 6.61
C HIS A 65 10.97 1.44 7.25
N GLY A 66 9.79 2.06 7.39
CA GLY A 66 9.62 3.38 8.01
C GLY A 66 9.68 3.40 9.54
N ARG A 67 9.63 2.24 10.21
CA ARG A 67 9.66 2.10 11.68
C ARG A 67 10.86 2.76 12.34
N TRP A 68 11.93 3.04 11.59
CA TRP A 68 13.13 3.71 12.09
C TRP A 68 13.09 5.24 12.04
N GLN A 69 12.04 5.83 11.43
CA GLN A 69 11.93 7.29 11.22
C GLN A 69 10.82 7.94 12.05
N LEU A 70 10.03 7.16 12.80
CA LEU A 70 9.06 7.72 13.73
C LEU A 70 9.82 8.22 14.98
N PRO A 71 9.70 9.50 15.36
CA PRO A 71 10.21 9.95 16.64
C PRO A 71 9.57 9.09 17.75
N PRO A 72 10.29 8.78 18.85
CA PRO A 72 9.67 8.09 19.97
C PRO A 72 8.41 8.83 20.37
N GLU A 73 7.32 8.09 20.63
CA GLU A 73 6.09 8.65 21.16
C GLU A 73 6.47 9.53 22.36
N ARG A 74 6.19 10.83 22.26
CA ARG A 74 6.35 11.71 23.39
C ARG A 74 5.21 11.37 24.32
N ASP A 75 5.53 10.69 25.42
CA ASP A 75 4.63 10.63 26.57
C ASP A 75 4.29 12.08 26.94
N GLU A 76 3.03 12.46 26.78
CA GLU A 76 2.47 13.76 27.20
C GLU A 76 2.45 13.90 28.73
#